data_AF-A0A645IQI2-F1
#
_entry.id   AF-A0A645IQI2-F1
#
_cell.length_a   1.000
_cell.length_b   1.000
_cell.length_c   1.000
_cell.angle_alpha   90.00
_cell.angle_beta   90.00
_cell.angle_gamma   90.00
#
_symmetry.space_group_name_H-M   'P 1'
#
loop_
_entity.id
_entity.type
_entity.pdbx_description
1 polymer ?
#
loop_
_entity_poly.entity_id
_entity_poly.type
_entity_poly.pdbx_seq_one_letter_code
_entity_poly.pdbx_strand_id
1 'polypeptide(L)'
;MAVLGVTIGNTDGNLIDFVVFGILHGLSTKWYLVPVVAAIWFAVYYVIFRFAITRFNLKTPGRDVEIASNIEKVMAGAPGKSGYNVPAILAALGGAENIVSLDNCITRLRLSVKDMSLVNVQALKDNRAIGVVQLNQHNLQVVIGPQVQSVKDEIAVLMNTVQA
;
A
#
# COMPACT_ATOMS: atom_id res chain seq x y z
N MET A 1 -28.74 -9.43 -3.06
CA MET A 1 -29.03 -9.93 -4.42
C MET A 1 -30.05 -11.06 -4.42
N ALA A 2 -29.91 -12.09 -3.57
CA ALA A 2 -30.90 -13.17 -3.43
C ALA A 2 -32.32 -12.68 -3.09
N VAL A 3 -32.45 -11.69 -2.19
CA VAL A 3 -33.75 -11.08 -1.82
C VAL A 3 -34.42 -10.34 -2.99
N LEU A 4 -33.66 -9.87 -3.97
CA LEU A 4 -34.17 -9.19 -5.17
C LEU A 4 -34.45 -10.18 -6.32
N GLY A 5 -34.24 -11.48 -6.10
CA GLY A 5 -34.38 -12.52 -7.13
C GLY A 5 -33.38 -12.39 -8.27
N VAL A 6 -32.21 -11.78 -8.02
CA VAL A 6 -31.12 -11.70 -9.00
C VAL A 6 -30.38 -13.03 -8.97
N THR A 7 -30.46 -13.77 -10.07
CA THR A 7 -29.83 -15.09 -10.23
C THR A 7 -28.69 -14.97 -11.24
N ILE A 8 -27.52 -14.54 -10.77
CA ILE A 8 -26.27 -14.57 -11.53
C ILE A 8 -25.39 -15.61 -10.85
N GLY A 9 -24.88 -16.57 -11.63
CA GLY A 9 -23.87 -17.51 -11.15
C GLY A 9 -22.62 -16.74 -10.73
N ASN A 10 -22.28 -16.81 -9.44
CA ASN A 10 -21.18 -16.04 -8.86
C ASN A 10 -20.06 -17.00 -8.48
N THR A 11 -19.09 -17.19 -9.37
CA THR A 11 -17.93 -18.05 -9.11
C THR A 11 -16.86 -17.23 -8.39
N ASP A 12 -16.48 -16.09 -8.98
CA ASP A 12 -15.45 -15.17 -8.45
C ASP A 12 -15.95 -13.72 -8.28
N GLY A 13 -17.14 -13.38 -8.79
CA GLY A 13 -17.71 -12.03 -8.68
C GLY A 13 -16.97 -10.99 -9.51
N ASN A 14 -16.29 -11.45 -10.55
CA ASN A 14 -15.56 -10.60 -11.49
C ASN A 14 -16.49 -10.09 -12.62
N LEU A 15 -15.96 -9.17 -13.43
CA LEU A 15 -16.72 -8.59 -14.55
C LEU A 15 -17.12 -9.65 -15.60
N ILE A 16 -16.30 -10.69 -15.77
CA ILE A 16 -16.54 -11.77 -16.73
C ILE A 16 -17.78 -12.56 -16.32
N ASP A 17 -17.91 -12.92 -15.04
CA ASP A 17 -19.08 -13.61 -14.49
C ASP A 17 -20.36 -12.80 -14.69
N PHE A 18 -20.31 -11.48 -14.49
CA PHE A 18 -21.44 -10.59 -14.70
C PHE A 18 -21.91 -10.54 -16.17
N VAL A 19 -20.97 -10.54 -17.11
CA VAL A 19 -21.30 -10.54 -18.55
C VAL A 19 -21.82 -11.90 -18.97
N VAL A 20 -21.13 -12.99 -18.63
CA VAL A 20 -21.42 -14.35 -19.10
C VAL A 20 -22.68 -14.92 -18.46
N PHE A 21 -22.82 -14.81 -17.13
CA PHE A 21 -23.95 -15.39 -16.40
C PHE A 21 -25.05 -14.38 -16.10
N GLY A 22 -24.83 -13.08 -16.32
CA GLY A 22 -25.83 -12.04 -16.19
C GLY A 22 -26.40 -11.61 -17.53
N ILE A 23 -25.63 -10.83 -18.31
CA ILE A 23 -26.09 -10.18 -19.54
C ILE A 23 -26.42 -11.20 -20.63
N LEU A 24 -25.53 -12.16 -20.87
CA LEU A 24 -25.69 -13.15 -21.95
C LEU A 24 -26.76 -14.21 -21.66
N HIS A 25 -27.16 -14.36 -20.39
CA HIS A 25 -28.25 -15.25 -19.98
C HIS A 25 -29.65 -14.59 -20.07
N GLY A 26 -29.74 -13.38 -20.62
CA GLY A 26 -30.99 -12.67 -20.88
C GLY A 26 -31.59 -11.95 -19.68
N LEU A 27 -32.84 -11.50 -19.79
CA LEU A 27 -33.50 -10.64 -18.79
C LEU A 27 -33.97 -11.38 -17.53
N SER A 28 -34.04 -12.71 -17.58
CA SER A 28 -34.49 -13.55 -16.45
C SER A 28 -33.57 -13.47 -15.24
N THR A 29 -32.29 -13.11 -15.45
CA THR A 29 -31.29 -12.94 -14.39
C THR A 29 -31.39 -11.59 -13.66
N LYS A 30 -32.20 -10.65 -14.20
CA LYS A 30 -32.36 -9.27 -13.68
C LYS A 30 -31.03 -8.55 -13.46
N TRP A 31 -30.08 -8.76 -14.38
CA TRP A 31 -28.72 -8.22 -14.29
C TRP A 31 -28.68 -6.69 -14.14
N TYR A 32 -29.65 -5.97 -14.69
CA TYR A 32 -29.77 -4.51 -14.62
C TYR A 32 -29.96 -3.97 -13.19
N LEU A 33 -30.44 -4.79 -12.24
CA LEU A 33 -30.55 -4.38 -10.84
C LEU A 33 -29.18 -4.29 -10.14
N VAL A 34 -28.16 -4.99 -10.65
CA VAL A 34 -26.80 -4.98 -10.08
C VAL A 34 -26.19 -3.57 -10.11
N PRO A 35 -26.09 -2.86 -11.24
CA PRO A 35 -25.54 -1.51 -11.27
C PRO A 35 -26.40 -0.50 -10.49
N VAL A 36 -27.72 -0.66 -10.44
CA VAL A 36 -28.61 0.23 -9.67
C VAL A 36 -28.33 0.10 -8.17
N VAL A 37 -28.27 -1.13 -7.66
CA VAL A 37 -27.94 -1.39 -6.25
C VAL A 37 -26.51 -0.93 -5.93
N ALA A 38 -25.56 -1.15 -6.84
CA ALA A 38 -24.19 -0.67 -6.69
C ALA A 38 -24.12 0.87 -6.61
N ALA A 39 -24.89 1.58 -7.44
CA ALA A 39 -24.95 3.05 -7.40
C ALA A 39 -25.54 3.57 -6.07
N ILE A 40 -26.60 2.93 -5.56
CA ILE A 40 -27.17 3.27 -4.25
C ILE A 40 -26.13 3.04 -3.15
N TRP A 41 -25.47 1.88 -3.13
CA TRP A 41 -24.43 1.57 -2.16
C TRP A 41 -23.24 2.54 -2.25
N PHE A 42 -22.81 2.90 -3.46
CA PHE A 42 -21.76 3.88 -3.68
C PHE A 42 -22.13 5.23 -3.06
N ALA A 43 -23.34 5.72 -3.30
CA ALA A 43 -23.81 6.99 -2.73
C ALA A 43 -23.86 6.93 -1.19
N VAL A 44 -24.40 5.85 -0.62
CA VAL A 44 -24.47 5.65 0.83
C VAL A 44 -23.08 5.62 1.46
N TYR A 45 -22.17 4.79 0.93
CA TYR A 45 -20.80 4.73 1.43
C TYR A 45 -20.07 6.07 1.27
N TYR A 46 -20.18 6.72 0.12
CA TYR A 46 -19.54 8.01 -0.11
C TYR A 46 -19.98 9.05 0.93
N VAL A 47 -21.29 9.18 1.20
CA VAL A 47 -21.81 10.14 2.17
C VAL A 47 -21.36 9.79 3.60
N ILE A 48 -21.47 8.52 4.01
CA ILE A 48 -21.07 8.07 5.35
C ILE A 48 -19.57 8.27 5.56
N PHE A 49 -18.72 7.78 4.65
CA PHE A 49 -17.28 7.93 4.76
C PHE A 49 -16.86 9.40 4.69
N ARG A 50 -17.43 10.19 3.77
CA ARG A 50 -17.13 11.64 3.69
C ARG A 50 -17.50 12.35 4.97
N PHE A 51 -18.69 12.09 5.53
CA PHE A 51 -19.11 12.67 6.80
C PHE A 51 -18.20 12.24 7.95
N ALA A 52 -17.83 10.95 8.03
CA ALA A 52 -16.94 10.44 9.06
C ALA A 52 -15.53 11.06 8.96
N ILE A 53 -14.97 11.15 7.76
CA ILE A 53 -13.65 11.71 7.49
C ILE A 53 -13.60 13.20 7.83
N THR A 54 -14.63 13.98 7.50
CA THR A 54 -14.66 15.42 7.82
C THR A 54 -14.97 15.69 9.30
N ARG A 55 -15.88 14.93 9.92
CA ARG A 55 -16.34 15.16 11.30
C ARG A 55 -15.41 14.62 12.37
N PHE A 56 -14.75 13.49 12.11
CA PHE A 56 -13.83 12.83 13.05
C PHE A 56 -12.35 12.99 12.68
N ASN A 57 -12.06 13.73 11.60
CA ASN A 57 -10.69 13.97 11.11
C ASN A 57 -9.85 12.68 11.02
N LEU A 58 -10.45 11.62 10.47
CA LEU A 58 -9.79 10.34 10.33
C LEU A 58 -8.53 10.50 9.47
N LYS A 59 -7.40 9.97 9.96
CA LYS A 59 -6.11 9.96 9.26
C LYS A 59 -6.17 8.95 8.12
N THR A 60 -6.73 9.39 7.00
CA THR A 60 -6.67 8.66 5.74
C THR A 60 -5.32 8.94 5.06
N PRO A 61 -4.68 7.93 4.45
CA PRO A 61 -3.44 8.12 3.71
C PRO A 61 -3.54 9.31 2.73
N GLY A 62 -2.65 10.30 2.86
CA GLY A 62 -2.66 11.54 2.07
C GLY A 62 -3.24 12.77 2.76
N ARG A 63 -3.80 12.66 3.98
CA ARG A 63 -4.29 13.80 4.79
C ARG A 63 -3.36 14.18 5.96
N ASP A 64 -2.33 13.38 6.23
CA ASP A 64 -1.27 13.75 7.18
C ASP A 64 -0.33 14.78 6.54
N VAL A 65 -0.40 16.04 7.01
CA VAL A 65 0.38 17.18 6.49
C VAL A 65 1.89 16.95 6.62
N GLU A 66 2.32 16.18 7.62
CA GLU A 66 3.73 15.82 7.85
C GLU A 66 4.32 14.97 6.72
N ILE A 67 3.52 14.12 6.08
CA ILE A 67 3.96 13.29 4.94
C ILE A 67 4.13 14.17 3.69
N ALA A 68 3.24 15.14 3.47
CA ALA A 68 3.32 16.06 2.35
C ALA A 68 4.55 16.98 2.44
N SER A 69 4.86 17.51 3.62
CA SER A 69 6.05 18.36 3.83
C SER A 69 7.37 17.61 3.69
N ASN A 70 7.42 16.32 4.06
CA ASN A 70 8.61 15.50 3.87
C ASN A 70 8.85 15.12 2.39
N ILE A 71 7.78 15.01 1.59
CA ILE A 71 7.91 14.77 0.14
C ILE A 71 8.57 15.99 -0.55
N GLU A 72 8.20 17.22 -0.21
CA GLU A 72 8.82 18.43 -0.78
C GLU A 72 10.29 18.59 -0.37
N LYS A 73 10.64 18.32 0.89
CA LYS A 73 12.01 18.47 1.38
C LYS A 73 13.01 17.48 0.77
N VAL A 74 12.54 16.30 0.37
CA VAL A 74 13.39 15.25 -0.23
C VAL A 74 13.52 15.39 -1.75
N MET A 75 12.58 16.02 -2.45
CA MET A 75 12.70 16.31 -3.88
C MET A 75 13.84 17.30 -4.21
N ALA A 76 14.39 18.00 -3.22
CA ALA A 76 15.59 18.83 -3.36
C ALA A 76 16.91 18.02 -3.29
N GLY A 77 16.87 16.73 -2.91
CA GLY A 77 18.01 15.82 -2.93
C GLY A 77 17.88 14.83 -4.09
N ALA A 78 18.94 14.69 -4.90
CA ALA A 78 18.95 13.89 -6.12
C ALA A 78 18.37 12.47 -5.90
N PRO A 79 17.20 12.14 -6.47
CA PRO A 79 16.60 10.83 -6.33
C PRO A 79 17.42 9.78 -7.10
N GLY A 80 17.65 8.61 -6.48
CA GLY A 80 18.15 7.43 -7.17
C GLY A 80 17.16 6.92 -8.23
N LYS A 81 17.50 5.84 -8.94
CA LYS A 81 16.68 5.28 -10.04
C LYS A 81 15.24 4.93 -9.64
N SER A 82 15.00 4.68 -8.35
CA SER A 82 13.68 4.40 -7.74
C SER A 82 12.89 5.62 -7.27
N GLY A 83 13.45 6.84 -7.30
CA GLY A 83 12.78 8.02 -6.74
C GLY A 83 12.88 8.14 -5.21
N TYR A 84 13.66 7.26 -4.56
CA TYR A 84 13.92 7.23 -3.11
C TYR A 84 15.42 7.42 -2.83
N ASN A 85 15.74 7.96 -1.66
CA ASN A 85 17.12 8.01 -1.18
C ASN A 85 17.48 6.68 -0.50
N VAL A 86 17.83 5.69 -1.31
CA VAL A 86 18.09 4.32 -0.86
C VAL A 86 19.27 4.22 0.13
N PRO A 87 20.40 4.94 -0.05
CA PRO A 87 21.48 4.95 0.94
C PRO A 87 21.02 5.47 2.31
N ALA A 88 20.19 6.51 2.35
CA ALA A 88 19.64 7.04 3.60
C ALA A 88 18.65 6.06 4.26
N ILE A 89 17.85 5.35 3.47
CA ILE A 89 16.98 4.27 3.97
C ILE A 89 17.82 3.15 4.58
N LEU A 90 18.90 2.71 3.91
CA LEU A 90 19.79 1.68 4.43
C LEU A 90 20.46 2.11 5.75
N ALA A 91 20.92 3.36 5.83
CA ALA A 91 21.46 3.92 7.06
C ALA A 91 20.41 3.98 8.19
N ALA A 92 19.17 4.36 7.87
CA ALA A 92 18.07 4.40 8.83
C ALA A 92 17.64 3.00 9.32
N LEU A 93 17.94 1.93 8.58
CA LEU A 93 17.73 0.54 8.98
C LEU A 93 18.84 -0.01 9.88
N GLY A 94 19.87 0.78 10.19
CA GLY A 94 21.05 0.32 10.95
C GLY A 94 22.16 -0.27 10.07
N GLY A 95 22.12 -0.03 8.75
CA GLY A 95 23.12 -0.50 7.80
C GLY A 95 22.90 -1.93 7.31
N ALA A 96 23.75 -2.37 6.37
CA ALA A 96 23.67 -3.69 5.74
C ALA A 96 23.84 -4.84 6.75
N GLU A 97 24.64 -4.63 7.79
CA GLU A 97 24.95 -5.65 8.79
C GLU A 97 23.77 -5.97 9.72
N ASN A 98 22.84 -5.02 9.88
CA ASN A 98 21.66 -5.19 10.71
C ASN A 98 20.54 -5.97 9.99
N ILE A 99 20.57 -6.08 8.67
CA ILE A 99 19.53 -6.75 7.88
C ILE A 99 19.85 -8.25 7.79
N VAL A 100 18.94 -9.09 8.27
CA VAL A 100 19.02 -10.56 8.19
C VAL A 100 18.37 -11.06 6.91
N SER A 101 17.19 -10.53 6.57
CA SER A 101 16.49 -10.87 5.34
C SER A 101 15.75 -9.66 4.79
N LEU A 102 15.68 -9.58 3.45
CA LEU A 102 15.06 -8.48 2.73
C LEU A 102 14.12 -9.04 1.66
N ASP A 103 12.83 -8.83 1.86
CA ASP A 103 11.75 -9.22 0.96
C ASP A 103 10.81 -8.06 0.69
N ASN A 104 9.97 -8.20 -0.34
CA ASN A 104 8.95 -7.21 -0.63
C ASN A 104 7.65 -7.88 -1.09
N CYS A 105 6.54 -7.21 -0.85
CA CYS A 105 5.28 -7.46 -1.53
C CYS A 105 5.08 -6.43 -2.65
N ILE A 106 3.83 -6.13 -3.00
CA ILE A 106 3.49 -5.14 -4.02
C ILE A 106 3.76 -3.70 -3.52
N THR A 107 3.52 -3.41 -2.24
CA THR A 107 3.61 -2.04 -1.70
C THR A 107 4.44 -1.89 -0.42
N ARG A 108 4.96 -3.01 0.12
CA ARG A 108 5.64 -3.03 1.43
C ARG A 108 6.94 -3.81 1.33
N LEU A 109 7.98 -3.26 1.93
CA LEU A 109 9.26 -3.91 2.16
C LEU A 109 9.15 -4.66 3.48
N ARG A 110 9.36 -5.98 3.45
CA ARG A 110 9.38 -6.86 4.61
C ARG A 110 10.83 -7.17 4.92
N LEU A 111 11.28 -6.83 6.11
CA LEU A 111 12.65 -7.06 6.53
C LEU A 111 12.70 -7.69 7.90
N SER A 112 13.66 -8.58 8.06
CA SER A 112 14.10 -9.09 9.36
C SER A 112 15.41 -8.39 9.73
N VAL A 113 15.48 -7.80 10.91
CA VAL A 113 16.64 -7.10 11.44
C VAL A 113 17.18 -7.81 12.69
N LYS A 114 18.49 -7.67 12.95
CA LYS A 114 19.13 -8.22 14.15
C LYS A 114 18.76 -7.41 15.39
N ASP A 115 18.78 -6.09 15.27
CA ASP A 115 18.50 -5.17 16.36
C ASP A 115 17.54 -4.06 15.90
N MET A 116 16.37 -3.97 16.55
CA MET A 116 15.37 -2.94 16.29
C MET A 116 15.76 -1.57 16.85
N SER A 117 16.65 -1.51 17.84
CA SER A 117 17.08 -0.24 18.46
C SER A 117 17.89 0.64 17.50
N LEU A 118 18.56 0.01 16.54
CA LEU A 118 19.31 0.69 15.48
C LEU A 118 18.41 1.24 14.36
N VAL A 119 17.13 0.86 14.34
CA VAL A 119 16.18 1.30 13.32
C VAL A 119 15.60 2.66 13.70
N ASN A 120 15.86 3.67 12.86
CA ASN A 120 15.30 4.99 13.02
C ASN A 120 14.00 5.16 12.21
N VAL A 121 12.87 4.98 12.90
CA VAL A 121 11.52 5.12 12.32
C VAL A 121 11.27 6.51 11.75
N GLN A 122 11.80 7.56 12.39
CA GLN A 122 11.60 8.94 11.94
C GLN A 122 12.37 9.18 10.64
N ALA A 123 13.63 8.75 10.59
CA ALA A 123 14.45 8.84 9.38
C ALA A 123 13.83 8.06 8.20
N LEU A 124 13.18 6.92 8.44
CA LEU A 124 12.45 6.18 7.39
C LEU A 124 11.26 6.98 6.84
N LYS A 125 10.47 7.62 7.71
CA LYS A 125 9.35 8.49 7.31
C LYS A 125 9.85 9.73 6.56
N ASP A 126 10.97 10.30 7.03
CA ASP A 126 11.61 11.45 6.38
C ASP A 126 12.12 11.07 4.99
N ASN A 127 12.59 9.83 4.80
CA ASN A 127 12.98 9.27 3.49
C ASN A 127 11.79 8.67 2.72
N ARG A 128 10.60 9.26 2.85
CA ARG A 128 9.40 8.99 2.02
C ARG A 128 8.71 7.64 2.29
N ALA A 129 9.00 6.96 3.41
CA ALA A 129 8.16 5.84 3.84
C ALA A 129 6.76 6.34 4.26
N ILE A 130 5.71 5.77 3.68
CA ILE A 130 4.30 6.07 3.99
C ILE A 130 3.96 5.62 5.42
N GLY A 131 4.60 4.55 5.88
CA GLY A 131 4.42 4.02 7.23
C GLY A 131 5.45 2.97 7.58
N VAL A 132 5.69 2.80 8.87
CA VAL A 132 6.60 1.79 9.41
C VAL A 132 5.84 1.01 10.47
N VAL A 133 5.77 -0.30 10.31
CA VAL A 133 5.05 -1.22 11.20
C VAL A 133 6.05 -2.20 11.79
N GLN A 134 6.34 -2.03 13.07
CA GLN A 134 7.14 -2.98 13.85
C GLN A 134 6.21 -4.13 14.25
N LEU A 135 6.47 -5.33 13.75
CA LEU A 135 5.67 -6.51 14.07
C LEU A 135 6.17 -7.15 15.35
N ASN A 136 7.47 -7.41 15.41
CA ASN A 136 8.17 -8.08 16.52
C ASN A 136 9.55 -7.42 16.72
N GLN A 137 10.31 -7.83 17.73
CA GLN A 137 11.68 -7.35 17.99
C GLN A 137 12.66 -7.50 16.82
N HIS A 138 12.38 -8.39 15.87
CA HIS A 138 13.24 -8.65 14.71
C HIS A 138 12.54 -8.41 13.38
N ASN A 139 11.22 -8.21 13.34
CA ASN A 139 10.47 -8.13 12.08
C ASN A 139 9.87 -6.73 11.88
N LEU A 140 10.13 -6.14 10.71
CA LEU A 140 9.73 -4.80 10.35
C LEU A 140 9.07 -4.79 8.96
N GLN A 141 8.02 -4.00 8.80
CA GLN A 141 7.45 -3.68 7.49
C GLN A 141 7.49 -2.18 7.24
N VAL A 142 8.11 -1.79 6.13
CA VAL A 142 8.15 -0.41 5.67
C VAL A 142 7.25 -0.28 4.45
N VAL A 143 6.23 0.58 4.54
CA VAL A 143 5.29 0.85 3.46
C VAL A 143 5.87 1.94 2.57
N ILE A 144 6.25 1.58 1.34
CA ILE A 144 6.89 2.48 0.36
C ILE A 144 5.92 2.78 -0.79
N GLY A 145 5.10 1.82 -1.19
CA GLY A 145 4.25 1.90 -2.38
C GLY A 145 4.78 1.05 -3.54
N PRO A 146 4.26 1.22 -4.77
CA PRO A 146 4.49 0.32 -5.91
C PRO A 146 5.95 0.25 -6.38
N GLN A 147 6.78 1.22 -6.00
CA GLN A 147 8.22 1.30 -6.32
C GLN A 147 9.10 0.40 -5.42
N VAL A 148 8.49 -0.38 -4.51
CA VAL A 148 9.22 -1.15 -3.49
C VAL A 148 10.19 -2.18 -4.07
N GLN A 149 9.88 -2.76 -5.24
CA GLN A 149 10.77 -3.71 -5.90
C GLN A 149 12.09 -3.03 -6.27
N SER A 150 12.03 -1.86 -6.92
CA SER A 150 13.22 -1.10 -7.31
C SER A 150 14.04 -0.66 -6.09
N VAL A 151 13.38 -0.29 -5.00
CA VAL A 151 14.07 0.03 -3.74
C VAL A 151 14.77 -1.19 -3.14
N LYS A 152 14.13 -2.37 -3.13
CA LYS A 152 14.75 -3.61 -2.68
C LYS A 152 16.01 -3.93 -3.49
N ASP A 153 15.91 -3.86 -4.81
CA ASP A 153 17.01 -4.20 -5.71
C ASP A 153 18.20 -3.26 -5.52
N GLU A 154 17.96 -1.95 -5.34
CA GLU A 154 19.00 -0.98 -5.01
C GLU A 154 19.63 -1.24 -3.63
N ILE A 155 18.86 -1.59 -2.61
CA ILE A 155 19.39 -1.97 -1.29
C ILE A 155 20.29 -3.21 -1.43
N ALA A 156 19.84 -4.23 -2.16
CA ALA A 156 20.61 -5.46 -2.35
C ALA A 156 21.96 -5.20 -3.05
N VAL A 157 21.98 -4.31 -4.05
CA VAL A 157 23.23 -3.89 -4.72
C VAL A 157 24.17 -3.16 -3.76
N LEU A 158 23.65 -2.27 -2.91
CA LEU A 158 24.45 -1.57 -1.90
C LEU A 158 25.01 -2.53 -0.85
N MET A 159 24.22 -3.49 -0.39
CA MET A 159 24.67 -4.51 0.57
C MET A 159 25.84 -5.34 0.01
N ASN A 160 25.78 -5.72 -1.26
CA ASN A 160 26.84 -6.50 -1.91
C ASN A 160 28.12 -5.68 -2.17
N THR A 161 28.00 -4.37 -2.37
CA THR A 161 29.14 -3.48 -2.62
C THR A 161 29.95 -3.20 -1.34
N VAL A 162 29.32 -3.21 -0.18
CA VAL A 162 29.96 -2.98 1.13
C VAL A 162 30.74 -4.22 1.62
N GLN A 163 30.49 -5.40 1.04
CA GLN A 163 31.17 -6.66 1.38
C GLN A 163 32.41 -6.96 0.51
N ALA A 164 32.73 -6.13 -0.49
CA ALA A 164 33.89 -6.25 -1.37
C ALA A 164 35.00 -5.27 -0.96
#